data_AF-A0A146KW27-F1
#
_entry.id   AF-A0A146KW27-F1
#
_cell.length_a   1.000
_cell.length_b   1.000
_cell.length_c   1.000
_cell.angle_alpha   90.00
_cell.angle_beta   90.00
_cell.angle_gamma   90.00
#
_symmetry.space_group_name_H-M   'P 1'
#
loop_
_entity.id
_entity.type
_entity.pdbx_description
1 polymer ?
#
loop_
_entity_poly.entity_id
_entity_poly.type
_entity_poly.pdbx_seq_one_letter_code
_entity_poly.pdbx_strand_id
1 'polypeptide(L)'
;MFTILTVVVLATLSQAYKFDRYDLFMPDVVPKKMDVYLCSPVRVNYTRHYYIVGFEPNASMDTAHHMLLYGCKVPGNDGTVWNCGEMANEDGDETHSPCAEGSQIIYAWARDAPQLILPEGVGFKVGGDSPIQYLVLQVHYLHVEKFKHGATDRSGITLRYTEQKYVTSNNCIICATYLFHYF
;
A
#
# COMPACT_ATOMS: atom_id res chain seq x y z
N MET A 1 47.03 5.45 47.72
CA MET A 1 46.59 5.24 46.32
C MET A 1 45.39 4.31 46.36
N PHE A 2 44.18 4.83 46.17
CA PHE A 2 42.98 4.02 45.90
C PHE A 2 42.17 4.76 44.85
N THR A 3 42.25 4.29 43.61
CA THR A 3 41.46 4.77 42.48
C THR A 3 40.12 4.04 42.49
N ILE A 4 39.04 4.75 42.81
CA ILE A 4 37.67 4.24 42.72
C ILE A 4 37.28 4.25 41.25
N LEU A 5 37.11 3.06 40.67
CA LEU A 5 36.63 2.87 39.30
C LEU A 5 35.11 2.97 39.30
N THR A 6 34.55 4.14 38.98
CA THR A 6 33.11 4.30 38.75
C THR A 6 32.72 3.63 37.44
N VAL A 7 32.09 2.46 37.53
CA VAL A 7 31.45 1.79 36.39
C VAL A 7 30.17 2.55 36.06
N VAL A 8 30.22 3.39 35.02
CA VAL A 8 29.02 4.02 34.45
C VAL A 8 28.32 2.97 33.60
N VAL A 9 27.27 2.36 34.15
CA VAL A 9 26.36 1.49 33.39
C VAL A 9 25.52 2.40 32.50
N LEU A 10 25.90 2.51 31.22
CA LEU A 10 25.07 3.11 30.18
C LEU A 10 23.86 2.20 29.96
N ALA A 11 22.76 2.47 30.66
CA ALA A 11 21.48 1.86 30.37
C ALA A 11 21.06 2.31 28.96
N THR A 12 21.20 1.43 27.97
CA THR A 12 20.65 1.66 26.64
C THR A 12 19.13 1.64 26.76
N LEU A 13 18.49 2.79 26.59
CA LEU A 13 17.03 2.87 26.49
C LEU A 13 16.62 2.17 25.20
N SER A 14 16.22 0.90 25.31
CA SER A 14 15.48 0.22 24.24
C SER A 14 14.11 0.88 24.15
N GLN A 15 13.97 1.84 23.23
CA GLN A 15 12.66 2.38 22.92
C GLN A 15 11.89 1.28 22.20
N ALA A 16 10.90 0.69 22.86
CA ALA A 16 9.99 -0.25 22.22
C ALA A 16 9.23 0.51 21.11
N TYR A 17 9.60 0.27 19.86
CA TYR A 17 8.91 0.87 18.72
C TYR A 17 7.48 0.34 18.68
N LYS A 18 6.50 1.24 18.82
CA LYS A 18 5.08 0.90 18.70
C LYS A 18 4.66 1.00 17.23
N PHE A 19 4.06 -0.07 16.74
CA PHE A 19 3.51 -0.14 15.40
C PHE A 19 2.04 -0.54 15.48
N ASP A 20 1.22 0.11 14.67
CA ASP A 20 -0.19 -0.20 14.50
C ASP A 20 -0.42 -0.79 13.10
N ARG A 21 -1.61 -1.38 12.90
CA ARG A 21 -2.00 -2.06 11.65
C ARG A 21 -3.27 -1.44 11.08
N TYR A 22 -3.34 -1.34 9.75
CA TYR A 22 -4.53 -0.87 9.04
C TYR A 22 -4.80 -1.74 7.83
N ASP A 23 -6.00 -2.33 7.77
CA ASP A 23 -6.42 -3.21 6.69
C ASP A 23 -7.02 -2.38 5.56
N LEU A 24 -6.28 -2.26 4.45
CA LEU A 24 -6.76 -1.66 3.21
C LEU A 24 -7.14 -2.76 2.24
N PHE A 25 -8.40 -3.18 2.29
CA PHE A 25 -8.96 -4.27 1.48
C PHE A 25 -10.02 -3.76 0.53
N MET A 26 -10.18 -4.45 -0.59
CA MET A 26 -11.32 -4.22 -1.47
C MET A 26 -12.65 -4.43 -0.72
N PRO A 27 -13.67 -3.58 -0.94
CA PRO A 27 -14.93 -3.63 -0.21
C PRO A 27 -15.89 -4.66 -0.82
N ASP A 28 -15.56 -5.94 -0.69
CA ASP A 28 -16.41 -7.07 -1.13
C ASP A 28 -16.82 -6.97 -2.61
N VAL A 29 -15.84 -6.71 -3.48
CA VAL A 29 -16.08 -6.47 -4.91
C VAL A 29 -16.45 -7.75 -5.64
N VAL A 30 -17.21 -7.61 -6.74
CA VAL A 30 -17.56 -8.72 -7.65
C VAL A 30 -17.10 -8.33 -9.06
N PRO A 31 -15.84 -8.63 -9.44
CA PRO A 31 -15.34 -8.40 -10.79
C PRO A 31 -16.20 -9.12 -11.84
N LYS A 32 -16.66 -8.39 -12.86
CA LYS A 32 -17.59 -8.90 -13.89
C LYS A 32 -16.94 -9.18 -15.24
N LYS A 33 -15.78 -8.58 -15.49
CA LYS A 33 -15.02 -8.71 -16.74
C LYS A 33 -13.63 -9.22 -16.40
N MET A 34 -13.08 -10.08 -17.25
CA MET A 34 -11.66 -10.44 -17.19
C MET A 34 -10.81 -9.21 -17.46
N ASP A 35 -9.57 -9.24 -16.98
CA ASP A 35 -8.58 -8.17 -17.18
C ASP A 35 -9.09 -6.79 -16.71
N VAL A 36 -9.69 -6.76 -15.52
CA VAL A 36 -10.24 -5.53 -14.93
C VAL A 36 -9.37 -5.04 -13.77
N TYR A 37 -9.16 -3.72 -13.75
CA TYR A 37 -8.39 -3.02 -12.72
C TYR A 37 -9.35 -2.25 -11.83
N LEU A 38 -9.55 -2.72 -10.60
CA LEU A 38 -10.39 -2.01 -9.64
C LEU A 38 -9.53 -1.21 -8.69
N CYS A 39 -9.93 0.03 -8.43
CA CYS A 39 -9.28 0.93 -7.49
C CYS A 39 -10.22 1.29 -6.34
N SER A 40 -9.69 1.36 -5.11
CA SER A 40 -10.40 1.77 -3.90
C SER A 40 -9.56 2.77 -3.10
N PRO A 41 -10.08 3.95 -2.74
CA PRO A 41 -9.32 4.97 -2.02
C PRO A 41 -9.54 4.85 -0.51
N VAL A 42 -8.55 5.31 0.26
CA VAL A 42 -8.72 5.67 1.67
C VAL A 42 -8.08 7.02 1.93
N ARG A 43 -8.79 7.87 2.66
CA ARG A 43 -8.25 9.15 3.12
C ARG A 43 -7.39 8.95 4.36
N VAL A 44 -6.15 9.43 4.30
CA VAL A 44 -5.27 9.47 5.48
C VAL A 44 -5.70 10.63 6.36
N ASN A 45 -5.64 10.46 7.68
CA ASN A 45 -5.94 11.55 8.60
C ASN A 45 -4.96 12.72 8.37
N TYR A 46 -5.51 13.87 7.98
CA TYR A 46 -4.75 15.09 7.65
C TYR A 46 -4.20 15.84 8.87
N THR A 47 -4.61 15.50 10.09
CA THR A 47 -4.13 16.17 11.31
C THR A 47 -2.88 15.53 11.90
N ARG A 48 -2.47 14.35 11.41
CA ARG A 48 -1.33 13.58 11.92
C ARG A 48 -0.50 13.05 10.77
N HIS A 49 0.79 12.85 11.04
CA HIS A 49 1.68 12.18 10.10
C HIS A 49 1.87 10.74 10.55
N TYR A 50 1.87 9.82 9.59
CA TYR A 50 2.19 8.42 9.82
C TYR A 50 3.32 8.01 8.89
N TYR A 51 4.04 6.97 9.29
CA TYR A 51 5.06 6.33 8.49
C TYR A 51 4.65 4.90 8.23
N ILE A 52 4.38 4.56 6.97
CA ILE A 52 4.13 3.17 6.56
C ILE A 52 5.49 2.48 6.46
N VAL A 53 5.68 1.43 7.25
CA VAL A 53 6.96 0.72 7.44
C VAL A 53 6.88 -0.75 7.02
N GLY A 54 5.71 -1.22 6.61
CA GLY A 54 5.54 -2.57 6.12
C GLY A 54 4.21 -2.80 5.41
N PHE A 55 4.19 -3.82 4.57
CA PHE A 55 3.11 -4.20 3.69
C PHE A 55 2.92 -5.70 3.77
N GLU A 56 1.78 -6.14 4.27
CA GLU A 56 1.42 -7.54 4.37
C GLU A 56 0.24 -7.82 3.42
N PRO A 57 0.50 -8.50 2.29
CA PRO A 57 -0.54 -8.78 1.32
C PRO A 57 -1.54 -9.79 1.89
N ASN A 58 -2.83 -9.51 1.67
CA ASN A 58 -3.92 -10.44 1.90
C ASN A 58 -4.57 -10.70 0.53
N ALA A 59 -3.92 -11.57 -0.25
CA ALA A 59 -4.34 -11.91 -1.60
C ALA A 59 -3.73 -13.26 -2.00
N SER A 60 -4.26 -13.85 -3.06
CA SER A 60 -3.70 -15.03 -3.73
C SER A 60 -3.71 -14.80 -5.24
N MET A 61 -2.69 -15.31 -5.92
CA MET A 61 -2.60 -15.32 -7.39
C MET A 61 -3.79 -15.99 -8.08
N ASP A 62 -4.53 -16.86 -7.40
CA ASP A 62 -5.78 -17.46 -7.91
C ASP A 62 -6.88 -16.41 -8.15
N THR A 63 -6.67 -15.18 -7.68
CA THR A 63 -7.66 -14.11 -7.63
C THR A 63 -7.11 -12.78 -8.11
N ALA A 64 -6.07 -12.29 -7.45
CA ALA A 64 -5.44 -11.02 -7.76
C ALA A 64 -4.17 -11.33 -8.54
N HIS A 65 -4.10 -10.90 -9.80
CA HIS A 65 -2.93 -11.12 -10.63
C HIS A 65 -1.75 -10.27 -10.14
N HIS A 66 -2.03 -9.04 -9.75
CA HIS A 66 -1.12 -8.18 -8.99
C HIS A 66 -1.90 -7.09 -8.25
N MET A 67 -1.24 -6.41 -7.32
CA MET A 67 -1.78 -5.25 -6.61
C MET A 67 -0.76 -4.12 -6.62
N LEU A 68 -1.25 -2.89 -6.77
CA LEU A 68 -0.46 -1.67 -6.62
C LEU A 68 -1.06 -0.79 -5.52
N LEU A 69 -0.22 -0.14 -4.75
CA LEU A 69 -0.64 0.88 -3.79
C LEU A 69 -0.06 2.22 -4.20
N TYR A 70 -0.95 3.16 -4.50
CA TYR A 70 -0.61 4.53 -4.81
C TYR A 70 -0.76 5.40 -3.57
N GLY A 71 0.14 6.37 -3.42
CA GLY A 71 -0.04 7.52 -2.54
C GLY A 71 -0.28 8.76 -3.38
N CYS A 72 -1.32 9.54 -3.06
CA CYS A 72 -1.59 10.78 -3.79
C CYS A 72 -2.34 11.84 -3.00
N LYS A 73 -2.46 13.03 -3.61
CA LYS A 73 -3.15 14.17 -3.00
C LYS A 73 -4.65 14.14 -3.26
N VAL A 74 -5.04 13.71 -4.46
CA VAL A 74 -6.45 13.59 -4.89
C VAL A 74 -6.62 12.27 -5.64
N PRO A 75 -7.56 11.39 -5.23
CA PRO A 75 -7.86 10.16 -5.97
C PRO A 75 -8.45 10.48 -7.34
N GLY A 76 -8.39 9.56 -8.29
CA GLY A 76 -8.98 9.81 -9.61
C GLY A 76 -10.51 9.79 -9.63
N ASN A 77 -11.13 9.21 -8.61
CA ASN A 77 -12.57 9.19 -8.42
C ASN A 77 -12.92 9.24 -6.92
N ASP A 78 -14.08 9.78 -6.57
CA ASP A 78 -14.58 9.88 -5.19
C ASP A 78 -15.43 8.66 -4.77
N GLY A 79 -15.67 7.72 -5.69
CA GLY A 79 -16.38 6.48 -5.44
C GLY A 79 -15.62 5.51 -4.53
N THR A 80 -16.35 4.57 -3.93
CA THR A 80 -15.76 3.52 -3.10
C THR A 80 -14.90 2.57 -3.92
N VAL A 81 -15.33 2.25 -5.14
CA VAL A 81 -14.58 1.47 -6.11
C VAL A 81 -14.84 2.02 -7.51
N TRP A 82 -13.80 2.11 -8.34
CA TRP A 82 -13.94 2.40 -9.76
C TRP A 82 -13.03 1.51 -10.61
N ASN A 83 -13.36 1.39 -11.91
CA ASN A 83 -12.45 0.82 -12.88
C ASN A 83 -11.36 1.85 -13.16
N CYS A 84 -10.13 1.55 -12.76
CA CYS A 84 -9.01 2.46 -12.97
C CYS A 84 -8.27 2.28 -14.29
N GLY A 85 -8.78 1.39 -15.15
CA GLY A 85 -8.30 1.14 -16.50
C GLY A 85 -6.91 0.53 -16.55
N GLU A 86 -6.55 0.07 -17.76
CA GLU A 86 -5.15 -0.14 -18.12
C GLU A 86 -4.44 1.21 -18.34
N MET A 87 -3.11 1.23 -18.45
CA MET A 87 -2.39 2.44 -18.85
C MET A 87 -2.74 2.91 -20.28
N ALA A 88 -3.51 2.13 -21.06
CA ALA A 88 -4.10 2.51 -22.34
C ALA A 88 -5.55 1.97 -22.41
N ASN A 89 -6.53 2.85 -22.62
CA ASN A 89 -7.94 2.47 -22.69
C ASN A 89 -8.28 1.94 -24.09
N GLU A 90 -8.68 0.67 -24.22
CA GLU A 90 -9.18 0.13 -25.51
C GLU A 90 -10.71 -0.07 -25.57
N ASP A 91 -11.43 -0.21 -24.44
CA ASP A 91 -12.76 -0.84 -24.44
C ASP A 91 -13.99 0.03 -24.11
N GLY A 92 -13.87 1.36 -24.08
CA GLY A 92 -15.04 2.27 -23.98
C GLY A 92 -15.82 2.25 -22.66
N ASP A 93 -15.41 1.47 -21.66
CA ASP A 93 -15.87 1.61 -20.28
C ASP A 93 -15.39 2.94 -19.69
N GLU A 94 -16.17 3.52 -18.77
CA GLU A 94 -15.74 4.72 -18.03
C GLU A 94 -14.61 4.34 -17.07
N THR A 95 -13.42 4.89 -17.31
CA THR A 95 -12.23 4.68 -16.47
C THR A 95 -11.73 5.99 -15.90
N HIS A 96 -11.18 5.93 -14.68
CA HIS A 96 -10.53 7.06 -14.01
C HIS A 96 -9.18 6.61 -13.49
N SER A 97 -8.11 7.39 -13.67
CA SER A 97 -6.79 7.01 -13.15
C SER A 97 -6.83 6.69 -11.64
N PRO A 98 -5.87 5.96 -11.07
CA PRO A 98 -5.83 5.76 -9.62
C PRO A 98 -5.79 7.08 -8.83
N CYS A 99 -5.10 8.08 -9.38
CA CYS A 99 -4.95 9.40 -8.76
C CYS A 99 -5.12 10.52 -9.81
N ALA A 100 -5.84 11.57 -9.45
CA ALA A 100 -5.98 12.79 -10.25
C ALA A 100 -4.80 13.75 -10.04
N GLU A 101 -4.27 13.83 -8.80
CA GLU A 101 -3.17 14.75 -8.46
C GLU A 101 -2.12 14.09 -7.56
N GLY A 102 -0.84 14.23 -7.92
CA GLY A 102 0.29 13.83 -7.08
C GLY A 102 0.47 12.32 -6.94
N SER A 103 0.35 11.57 -8.04
CA SER A 103 0.46 10.11 -8.06
C SER A 103 1.89 9.61 -7.80
N GLN A 104 2.04 8.69 -6.84
CA GLN A 104 3.26 7.90 -6.68
C GLN A 104 2.92 6.46 -6.31
N ILE A 105 3.63 5.49 -6.87
CA ILE A 105 3.52 4.10 -6.42
C ILE A 105 4.39 3.96 -5.16
N ILE A 106 3.80 3.49 -4.05
CA ILE A 106 4.53 3.25 -2.80
C ILE A 106 4.77 1.77 -2.54
N TYR A 107 3.96 0.88 -3.12
CA TYR A 107 4.12 -0.57 -3.01
C TYR A 107 3.50 -1.30 -4.21
N ALA A 108 4.05 -2.46 -4.51
CA ALA A 108 3.57 -3.37 -5.53
C ALA A 108 3.70 -4.81 -5.04
N TRP A 109 2.74 -5.65 -5.40
CA TRP A 109 2.70 -7.07 -5.06
C TRP A 109 2.35 -7.90 -6.29
N ALA A 110 3.03 -9.02 -6.46
CA ALA A 110 2.76 -10.03 -7.48
C ALA A 110 3.26 -11.41 -7.00
N ARG A 111 2.78 -12.49 -7.63
CA ARG A 111 3.30 -13.86 -7.48
C ARG A 111 3.37 -14.38 -6.05
N ASP A 112 2.35 -14.09 -5.24
CA ASP A 112 2.31 -14.51 -3.83
C ASP A 112 3.56 -14.11 -3.04
N ALA A 113 4.15 -12.96 -3.41
CA ALA A 113 5.29 -12.42 -2.70
C ALA A 113 4.97 -12.26 -1.19
N PRO A 114 5.93 -12.57 -0.31
CA PRO A 114 5.72 -12.46 1.13
C PRO A 114 5.56 -10.99 1.54
N GLN A 115 5.20 -10.78 2.81
CA GLN A 115 5.20 -9.44 3.39
C GLN A 115 6.54 -8.72 3.20
N LEU A 116 6.47 -7.41 2.94
CA LEU A 116 7.63 -6.52 2.90
C LEU A 116 7.68 -5.71 4.19
N ILE A 117 8.77 -5.83 4.94
CA ILE A 117 9.11 -4.90 6.02
C ILE A 117 10.24 -4.00 5.51
N LEU A 118 10.08 -2.70 5.65
CA LEU A 118 11.10 -1.73 5.25
C LEU A 118 12.31 -1.79 6.19
N PRO A 119 13.51 -1.38 5.73
CA PRO A 119 14.66 -1.25 6.59
C PRO A 119 14.35 -0.42 7.84
N GLU A 120 15.04 -0.71 8.94
CA GLU A 120 14.83 0.00 10.20
C GLU A 120 15.00 1.52 10.02
N GLY A 121 14.08 2.28 10.62
CA GLY A 121 14.09 3.74 10.53
C GLY A 121 13.63 4.31 9.18
N VAL A 122 13.20 3.50 8.21
CA VAL A 122 12.68 3.95 6.91
C VAL A 122 11.17 3.73 6.81
N GLY A 123 10.43 4.73 6.31
CA GLY A 123 8.98 4.63 6.08
C GLY A 123 8.45 5.61 5.06
N PHE A 124 7.29 5.33 4.46
CA PHE A 124 6.59 6.30 3.61
C PHE A 124 5.77 7.25 4.49
N LYS A 125 6.10 8.55 4.44
CA LYS A 125 5.41 9.58 5.21
C LYS A 125 4.07 9.91 4.56
N VAL A 126 2.97 9.75 5.28
CA VAL A 126 1.59 10.00 4.81
C VAL A 126 0.81 10.86 5.80
N GLY A 127 -0.21 11.57 5.33
CA GLY A 127 -1.02 12.48 6.14
C GLY A 127 -0.27 13.74 6.58
N GLY A 128 -0.94 14.58 7.36
CA GLY A 128 -0.39 15.85 7.82
C GLY A 128 0.04 16.74 6.66
N ASP A 129 1.32 17.12 6.66
CA ASP A 129 2.00 17.95 5.64
C ASP A 129 2.54 17.13 4.44
N SER A 130 2.35 15.80 4.42
CA SER A 130 2.81 14.97 3.32
C SER A 130 2.04 15.28 2.03
N PRO A 131 2.65 15.20 0.84
CA PRO A 131 1.88 15.21 -0.41
C PRO A 131 0.93 14.01 -0.55
N ILE A 132 1.11 12.94 0.24
CA ILE A 132 0.23 11.76 0.28
C ILE A 132 -0.88 11.98 1.29
N GLN A 133 -2.06 12.35 0.81
CA GLN A 133 -3.29 12.55 1.60
C GLN A 133 -4.29 11.40 1.43
N TYR A 134 -4.13 10.61 0.37
CA TYR A 134 -4.90 9.42 0.06
C TYR A 134 -3.96 8.27 -0.27
N LEU A 135 -4.41 7.06 0.08
CA LEU A 135 -3.87 5.83 -0.46
C LEU A 135 -4.91 5.23 -1.38
N VAL A 136 -4.50 4.74 -2.55
CA VAL A 136 -5.40 4.10 -3.51
C VAL A 136 -4.86 2.70 -3.80
N LEU A 137 -5.63 1.69 -3.40
CA LEU A 137 -5.34 0.29 -3.70
C LEU A 137 -5.89 -0.02 -5.08
N GLN A 138 -5.03 -0.49 -5.98
CA GLN A 138 -5.41 -1.10 -7.26
C GLN A 138 -5.23 -2.61 -7.18
N VAL A 139 -6.24 -3.36 -7.62
CA VAL A 139 -6.16 -4.82 -7.80
C VAL A 139 -6.50 -5.15 -9.25
N HIS A 140 -5.61 -5.90 -9.90
CA HIS A 140 -5.86 -6.46 -11.23
C HIS A 140 -6.46 -7.86 -11.09
N TYR A 141 -7.69 -8.03 -11.59
CA TYR A 141 -8.39 -9.31 -11.69
C TYR A 141 -8.33 -9.84 -13.13
N LEU A 142 -7.44 -10.79 -13.37
CA LEU A 142 -7.29 -11.42 -14.70
C LEU A 142 -8.41 -12.43 -15.00
N HIS A 143 -8.85 -13.18 -13.99
CA HIS A 143 -9.86 -14.23 -14.11
C HIS A 143 -11.08 -13.93 -13.23
N VAL A 144 -12.28 -14.23 -13.72
CA VAL A 144 -13.55 -13.91 -13.03
C VAL A 144 -14.49 -15.08 -12.84
N GLU A 145 -14.02 -16.29 -13.15
CA GLU A 145 -14.78 -17.55 -13.05
C GLU A 145 -15.41 -17.72 -11.67
N LYS A 146 -14.65 -17.45 -10.61
CA LYS A 146 -15.13 -17.60 -9.23
C LYS A 146 -16.26 -16.61 -8.87
N PHE A 147 -16.33 -15.47 -9.55
CA PHE A 147 -17.31 -14.41 -9.29
C PHE A 147 -18.66 -14.63 -10.00
N LYS A 148 -18.71 -15.53 -11.00
CA LYS A 148 -19.94 -15.84 -11.77
C LYS A 148 -21.10 -16.31 -10.91
N HIS A 149 -20.82 -16.84 -9.71
CA HIS A 149 -21.82 -17.34 -8.77
C HIS A 149 -21.96 -16.47 -7.50
N GLY A 150 -21.57 -15.19 -7.57
CA GLY A 150 -21.79 -14.23 -6.50
C GLY A 150 -20.77 -14.28 -5.36
N ALA A 151 -19.62 -14.94 -5.55
CA ALA A 151 -18.49 -14.76 -4.66
C ALA A 151 -18.06 -13.29 -4.67
N THR A 152 -17.57 -12.80 -3.53
CA THR A 152 -16.98 -11.46 -3.39
C THR A 152 -15.48 -11.56 -3.19
N ASP A 153 -14.79 -10.43 -3.35
CA ASP A 153 -13.37 -10.31 -3.10
C ASP A 153 -13.02 -9.20 -2.13
N ARG A 154 -12.05 -9.49 -1.26
CA ARG A 154 -11.46 -8.56 -0.29
C ARG A 154 -9.94 -8.54 -0.36
N SER A 155 -9.37 -8.87 -1.52
CA SER A 155 -7.91 -8.79 -1.69
C SER A 155 -7.42 -7.38 -1.36
N GLY A 156 -6.25 -7.29 -0.75
CA GLY A 156 -5.62 -6.02 -0.45
C GLY A 156 -4.39 -6.15 0.44
N ILE A 157 -4.10 -5.11 1.22
CA ILE A 157 -2.84 -4.98 1.95
C ILE A 157 -3.13 -4.54 3.37
N THR A 158 -2.59 -5.28 4.34
CA THR A 158 -2.47 -4.79 5.71
C THR A 158 -1.22 -3.93 5.83
N LEU A 159 -1.41 -2.66 6.16
CA LEU A 159 -0.34 -1.70 6.34
C LEU A 159 0.15 -1.75 7.78
N ARG A 160 1.47 -1.84 7.95
CA ARG A 160 2.12 -1.63 9.25
C ARG A 160 2.64 -0.20 9.29
N TYR A 161 2.23 0.58 10.29
CA TYR A 161 2.59 1.99 10.37
C TYR A 161 2.92 2.43 11.80
N THR A 162 3.51 3.62 11.93
CA THR A 162 3.82 4.26 13.21
C THR A 162 3.67 5.77 13.13
N GLU A 163 3.37 6.42 14.26
CA GLU A 163 3.43 7.88 14.40
C GLU A 163 4.86 8.37 14.74
N GLN A 164 5.77 7.45 15.10
CA GLN A 164 7.16 7.80 15.36
C GLN A 164 7.83 8.29 14.08
N LYS A 165 8.67 9.32 14.22
CA LYS A 165 9.38 9.92 13.08
C LYS A 165 10.40 8.94 12.50
N TYR A 166 10.23 8.60 11.23
CA TYR A 166 11.15 7.79 10.43
C TYR A 166 11.76 8.65 9.31
N VAL A 167 12.84 8.19 8.71
CA VAL A 167 13.38 8.74 7.46
C VAL A 167 12.40 8.41 6.34
N THR A 168 12.01 9.42 5.58
CA THR A 168 11.03 9.26 4.50
C THR A 168 11.66 8.52 3.31
N SER A 169 11.03 7.42 2.88
CA SER A 169 11.27 6.84 1.56
C SER A 169 10.42 7.55 0.52
N ASN A 170 11.02 7.89 -0.63
CA ASN A 170 10.34 8.46 -1.80
C ASN A 170 10.37 7.52 -3.02
N ASN A 171 11.04 6.37 -2.89
CA ASN A 171 11.19 5.42 -3.98
C ASN A 171 10.31 4.19 -3.70
N CYS A 172 9.64 3.70 -4.73
CA CYS A 172 8.93 2.43 -4.69
C CYS A 172 9.93 1.27 -4.53
N ILE A 173 9.83 0.52 -3.43
CA ILE A 173 10.85 -0.49 -3.07
C ILE A 173 10.66 -1.82 -3.83
N ILE A 174 9.48 -2.09 -4.40
CA ILE A 174 9.21 -3.26 -5.27
C ILE A 174 8.97 -2.90 -6.75
N CYS A 175 9.12 -1.63 -7.17
CA CYS A 175 8.89 -1.31 -8.58
C CYS A 175 10.02 -1.79 -9.51
N ALA A 176 11.26 -1.93 -9.02
CA ALA A 176 12.41 -2.06 -9.90
C ALA A 176 12.85 -3.50 -10.20
N THR A 177 12.62 -4.47 -9.30
CA THR A 177 13.26 -5.81 -9.44
C THR A 177 12.29 -6.93 -9.80
N TYR A 178 11.00 -6.81 -9.47
CA TYR A 178 10.01 -7.89 -9.66
C TYR A 178 8.89 -7.58 -10.66
N LEU A 179 8.51 -6.30 -10.82
CA LEU A 179 7.48 -5.91 -11.79
C LEU A 179 7.99 -5.93 -13.24
N PHE A 180 9.22 -5.47 -13.50
CA PHE A 180 9.76 -5.34 -14.87
C PHE A 180 10.11 -6.65 -15.57
N HIS A 181 10.20 -7.77 -14.86
CA HIS A 181 10.43 -9.07 -15.51
C HIS A 181 9.13 -9.74 -15.98
N TYR A 182 7.95 -9.16 -15.69
CA TYR A 182 6.66 -9.81 -15.91
C TYR A 182 5.51 -8.86 -16.28
N PHE A 183 5.80 -7.65 -16.74
CA PHE A 183 4.93 -6.93 -17.68
C PHE A 183 5.29 -7.34 -19.10
#